data_AF-A0A2E7MMQ0-F1
#
_entry.id   AF-A0A2E7MMQ0-F1
#
_cell.length_a   1.000
_cell.length_b   1.000
_cell.length_c   1.000
_cell.angle_alpha   90.00
_cell.angle_beta   90.00
_cell.angle_gamma   90.00
#
_symmetry.space_group_name_H-M   'P 1'
#
loop_
_entity.id
_entity.type
_entity.pdbx_description
1 polymer ?
#
loop_
_entity_poly.entity_id
_entity_poly.type
_entity_poly.pdbx_seq_one_letter_code
_entity_poly.pdbx_strand_id
1 'polypeptide(L)'
;LLPIPWIDFTRDLEQVLPATAFGIGTDLGLVLAGFVLPFWVVVGGFVAILLQIACNPLLHHLGFLQRWHPGMDTIATHFSNELDVWMSVYMGTGAAVALAGIVQAGRALRGYRQRKGEEGYRLPRGRGDFPIWLAIALYAVAASAYIALCMYLLEDDLLPLVFLVLFAFVLTPLISFVNARMLGLSGQTVGIPMVREGAFLLSGYQGVDIWFAPIPYADHGRRAQMFREVELTGTRFTSIAKAELLILPISLVCGFLFWSLIWKMTPIPSLAFPYAQNYWHLIALKQFMWFSFTIEGGLEFREVVQLPWVLGGFALAAAALLTLTGLGLPVSLVYGFIRGLQSLPHLLIPEMVGACLGRYYCERRWGRERWRRWAPILLAGFACGNGLIGMASVGVVLIARSVAQLPY
;
A
#
# COMPACT_ATOMS: atom_id res chain seq x y z
N LEU A 1 -18.47 23.88 -6.69
CA LEU A 1 -17.60 22.72 -7.00
C LEU A 1 -17.75 21.73 -5.86
N LEU A 2 -17.98 20.44 -6.14
CA LEU A 2 -17.94 19.42 -5.08
C LEU A 2 -16.55 19.45 -4.43
N PRO A 3 -16.45 19.32 -3.09
CA PRO A 3 -15.14 19.32 -2.43
C PRO A 3 -14.37 18.09 -2.91
N ILE A 4 -13.21 18.33 -3.50
CA ILE A 4 -12.25 17.31 -3.90
C ILE A 4 -11.20 17.26 -2.79
N PRO A 5 -10.86 16.08 -2.27
CA PRO A 5 -11.15 14.74 -2.82
C PRO A 5 -12.37 14.01 -2.21
N TRP A 6 -12.98 14.55 -1.16
CA TRP A 6 -14.19 14.00 -0.54
C TRP A 6 -15.02 15.09 0.13
N ILE A 7 -16.26 14.75 0.44
CA ILE A 7 -17.13 15.51 1.33
C ILE A 7 -16.92 15.00 2.75
N ASP A 8 -16.51 15.88 3.66
CA ASP A 8 -16.33 15.59 5.08
C ASP A 8 -17.67 15.79 5.81
N PHE A 9 -18.14 14.75 6.51
CA PHE A 9 -19.36 14.77 7.32
C PHE A 9 -19.07 14.51 8.81
N THR A 10 -17.78 14.44 9.19
CA THR A 10 -17.36 14.09 10.56
C THR A 10 -17.86 15.12 11.57
N ARG A 11 -17.74 16.41 11.24
CA ARG A 11 -18.22 17.51 12.09
C ARG A 11 -19.74 17.55 12.16
N ASP A 12 -20.42 17.29 11.05
CA ASP A 12 -21.88 17.31 10.99
C ASP A 12 -22.51 16.17 11.80
N LEU A 13 -21.81 15.04 11.92
CA LEU A 13 -22.27 13.83 12.60
C LEU A 13 -21.68 13.64 14.00
N GLU A 14 -20.84 14.54 14.50
CA GLU A 14 -20.11 14.35 15.77
C GLU A 14 -21.01 14.15 16.99
N GLN A 15 -22.24 14.67 16.95
CA GLN A 15 -23.24 14.52 18.01
C GLN A 15 -23.88 13.12 18.03
N VAL A 16 -24.00 12.48 16.86
CA VAL A 16 -24.65 11.17 16.70
C VAL A 16 -23.61 10.05 16.70
N LEU A 17 -22.46 10.29 16.06
CA LEU A 17 -21.35 9.37 15.89
C LEU A 17 -20.05 10.01 16.41
N PRO A 18 -19.90 10.15 17.75
CA PRO A 18 -18.68 10.70 18.31
C PRO A 18 -17.45 9.86 17.92
N ALA A 19 -16.31 10.53 17.77
CA ALA A 19 -15.05 9.94 17.36
C ALA A 19 -15.11 9.12 16.06
N THR A 20 -16.03 9.39 15.14
CA THR A 20 -16.16 8.62 13.89
C THR A 20 -15.81 9.46 12.68
N ALA A 21 -14.69 9.12 12.03
CA ALA A 21 -14.29 9.73 10.76
C ALA A 21 -15.25 9.27 9.64
N PHE A 22 -16.12 10.16 9.16
CA PHE A 22 -17.09 9.85 8.11
C PHE A 22 -17.03 10.86 6.97
N GLY A 23 -16.97 10.34 5.75
CA GLY A 23 -16.93 11.14 4.53
C GLY A 23 -17.27 10.29 3.31
N ILE A 24 -17.48 10.94 2.17
CA ILE A 24 -17.74 10.25 0.89
C ILE A 24 -16.78 10.78 -0.16
N GLY A 25 -15.95 9.88 -0.71
CA GLY A 25 -15.07 10.17 -1.84
C GLY A 25 -15.85 10.57 -3.08
N THR A 26 -15.44 11.66 -3.73
CA THR A 26 -16.12 12.18 -4.94
C THR A 26 -15.47 11.69 -6.24
N ASP A 27 -14.46 10.82 -6.15
CA ASP A 27 -13.72 10.29 -7.30
C ASP A 27 -14.43 9.07 -7.91
N LEU A 28 -14.81 9.19 -9.19
CA LEU A 28 -15.38 8.09 -9.97
C LEU A 28 -14.41 6.91 -10.11
N GLY A 29 -13.09 7.16 -10.04
CA GLY A 29 -12.05 6.15 -10.05
C GLY A 29 -12.25 5.08 -8.97
N LEU A 30 -12.78 5.44 -7.80
CA LEU A 30 -13.08 4.51 -6.71
C LEU A 30 -14.23 3.56 -7.07
N VAL A 31 -15.27 4.06 -7.76
CA VAL A 31 -16.37 3.23 -8.27
C VAL A 31 -15.85 2.24 -9.32
N LEU A 32 -14.99 2.71 -10.23
CA LEU A 32 -14.39 1.87 -11.26
C LEU A 32 -13.44 0.81 -10.68
N ALA A 33 -12.69 1.15 -9.62
CA ALA A 33 -11.88 0.20 -8.88
C ALA A 33 -12.75 -0.92 -8.30
N GLY A 34 -13.93 -0.57 -7.77
CA GLY A 34 -14.95 -1.52 -7.30
C GLY A 34 -15.43 -2.52 -8.35
N PHE A 35 -15.43 -2.15 -9.64
CA PHE A 35 -15.77 -3.10 -10.73
C PHE A 35 -14.72 -4.18 -10.97
N VAL A 36 -13.46 -3.87 -10.67
CA VAL A 36 -12.31 -4.73 -11.01
C VAL A 36 -11.90 -5.60 -9.83
N LEU A 37 -11.99 -5.07 -8.62
CA LEU A 37 -11.56 -5.77 -7.42
C LEU A 37 -12.44 -6.99 -7.12
N PRO A 38 -11.88 -8.07 -6.53
CA PRO A 38 -12.68 -9.21 -6.14
C PRO A 38 -13.77 -8.79 -5.14
N PHE A 39 -15.02 -9.11 -5.44
CA PHE A 39 -16.18 -8.66 -4.66
C PHE A 39 -16.03 -8.86 -3.15
N TRP A 40 -15.50 -10.02 -2.72
CA TRP A 40 -15.33 -10.32 -1.31
C TRP A 40 -14.26 -9.49 -0.61
N VAL A 41 -13.25 -9.00 -1.34
CA VAL A 41 -12.27 -8.03 -0.83
C VAL A 41 -12.98 -6.70 -0.53
N VAL A 42 -13.81 -6.23 -1.47
CA VAL A 42 -14.57 -4.98 -1.31
C VAL A 42 -15.56 -5.08 -0.15
N VAL A 43 -16.29 -6.20 -0.07
CA VAL A 43 -17.22 -6.49 1.05
C VAL A 43 -16.48 -6.50 2.38
N GLY A 44 -15.34 -7.19 2.47
CA GLY A 44 -14.53 -7.21 3.67
C GLY A 44 -14.16 -5.79 4.12
N GLY A 45 -13.66 -4.97 3.19
CA GLY A 45 -13.30 -3.58 3.49
C GLY A 45 -14.48 -2.75 3.98
N PHE A 46 -15.63 -2.88 3.34
CA PHE A 46 -16.85 -2.17 3.77
C PHE A 46 -17.34 -2.62 5.16
N VAL A 47 -17.28 -3.92 5.45
CA VAL A 47 -17.63 -4.45 6.79
C VAL A 47 -16.69 -3.89 7.86
N ALA A 48 -15.41 -3.71 7.55
CA ALA A 48 -14.46 -3.07 8.47
C ALA A 48 -14.83 -1.62 8.78
N ILE A 49 -15.31 -0.86 7.79
CA ILE A 49 -15.81 0.50 8.03
C ILE A 49 -17.07 0.48 8.89
N LEU A 50 -18.03 -0.39 8.59
CA LEU A 50 -19.24 -0.50 9.41
C LEU A 50 -18.89 -0.82 10.86
N LEU A 51 -17.90 -1.69 11.07
CA LEU A 51 -17.37 -1.98 12.40
C LEU A 51 -16.77 -0.72 13.03
N GLN A 52 -15.94 0.05 12.32
CA GLN A 52 -15.37 1.30 12.87
C GLN A 52 -16.46 2.32 13.22
N ILE A 53 -17.45 2.52 12.35
CA ILE A 53 -18.57 3.43 12.58
C ILE A 53 -19.38 3.01 13.82
N ALA A 54 -19.57 1.71 14.03
CA ALA A 54 -20.28 1.19 15.19
C ALA A 54 -19.44 1.21 16.47
N CYS A 55 -18.15 0.86 16.38
CA CYS A 55 -17.27 0.70 17.54
C CYS A 55 -16.72 2.03 18.05
N ASN A 56 -16.43 3.00 17.18
CA ASN A 56 -15.79 4.26 17.62
C ASN A 56 -16.62 5.02 18.65
N PRO A 57 -17.94 5.21 18.49
CA PRO A 57 -18.75 5.85 19.53
C PRO A 57 -18.72 5.10 20.86
N LEU A 58 -18.77 3.76 20.81
CA LEU A 58 -18.70 2.91 22.00
C LEU A 58 -17.34 3.04 22.70
N LEU A 59 -16.24 3.00 21.93
CA LEU A 59 -14.88 3.14 22.46
C LEU A 59 -14.64 4.54 23.06
N HIS A 60 -15.24 5.57 22.48
CA HIS A 60 -15.23 6.92 23.03
C HIS A 60 -15.99 6.98 24.36
N HIS A 61 -17.22 6.45 24.44
CA HIS A 61 -17.99 6.43 25.69
C HIS A 61 -17.34 5.56 26.79
N LEU A 62 -16.60 4.53 26.42
CA LEU A 62 -15.82 3.70 27.34
C LEU A 62 -14.49 4.35 27.77
N GLY A 63 -14.16 5.53 27.25
CA GLY A 63 -12.95 6.29 27.62
C GLY A 63 -11.65 5.77 27.00
N PHE A 64 -11.73 4.99 25.92
CA PHE A 64 -10.54 4.50 25.20
C PHE A 64 -10.04 5.48 24.13
N LEU A 65 -10.93 6.30 23.55
CA LEU A 65 -10.58 7.34 22.56
C LEU A 65 -10.45 8.70 23.25
N GLN A 66 -9.36 8.91 23.96
CA GLN A 66 -9.16 10.08 24.83
C GLN A 66 -8.62 11.31 24.09
N ARG A 67 -7.92 11.10 22.97
CA ARG A 67 -7.31 12.19 22.18
C ARG A 67 -8.30 12.90 21.27
N TRP A 68 -9.47 12.30 21.05
CA TRP A 68 -10.53 12.90 20.24
C TRP A 68 -11.29 13.97 21.02
N HIS A 69 -11.63 15.06 20.34
CA HIS A 69 -12.52 16.10 20.87
C HIS A 69 -13.45 16.62 19.77
N PRO A 70 -14.63 17.15 20.14
CA PRO A 70 -15.54 17.78 19.17
C PRO A 70 -14.85 18.88 18.34
N GLY A 71 -15.25 19.02 17.08
CA GLY A 71 -14.70 19.96 16.12
C GLY A 71 -13.50 19.44 15.31
N MET A 72 -12.94 18.27 15.64
CA MET A 72 -11.92 17.62 14.81
C MET A 72 -12.48 17.27 13.44
N ASP A 73 -11.69 17.50 12.38
CA ASP A 73 -12.05 17.07 11.03
C ASP A 73 -11.86 15.56 10.86
N THR A 74 -12.25 15.02 9.70
CA THR A 74 -12.08 13.61 9.36
C THR A 74 -10.64 13.13 9.57
N ILE A 75 -9.67 13.95 9.19
CA ILE A 75 -8.25 13.62 9.17
C ILE A 75 -7.72 13.50 10.59
N ALA A 76 -7.94 14.53 11.42
CA ALA A 76 -7.48 14.56 12.79
C ALA A 76 -8.21 13.49 13.64
N THR A 77 -9.50 13.26 13.39
CA THR A 77 -10.27 12.18 14.02
C THR A 77 -9.68 10.81 13.70
N HIS A 78 -9.34 10.54 12.44
CA HIS A 78 -8.71 9.28 12.06
C HIS A 78 -7.34 9.10 12.74
N PHE A 79 -6.52 10.15 12.77
CA PHE A 79 -5.18 10.08 13.37
C PHE A 79 -5.22 9.87 14.88
N SER A 80 -6.07 10.59 15.61
CA SER A 80 -6.25 10.41 17.06
C SER A 80 -6.72 8.99 17.40
N ASN A 81 -7.71 8.49 16.66
CA ASN A 81 -8.21 7.13 16.84
C ASN A 81 -7.17 6.05 16.49
N GLU A 82 -6.33 6.28 15.47
CA GLU A 82 -5.18 5.42 15.15
C GLU A 82 -4.24 5.30 16.36
N LEU A 83 -3.86 6.43 16.98
CA LEU A 83 -2.96 6.47 18.13
C LEU A 83 -3.53 5.81 19.39
N ASP A 84 -4.84 5.94 19.62
CA ASP A 84 -5.48 5.45 20.84
C ASP A 84 -5.73 3.94 20.80
N VAL A 85 -6.28 3.41 19.69
CA VAL A 85 -6.75 2.02 19.61
C VAL A 85 -6.37 1.34 18.30
N TRP A 86 -6.64 1.97 17.16
CA TRP A 86 -6.66 1.24 15.88
C TRP A 86 -5.29 0.82 15.38
N MET A 87 -4.22 1.53 15.71
CA MET A 87 -2.85 1.10 15.37
C MET A 87 -2.52 -0.24 16.04
N SER A 88 -2.90 -0.41 17.30
CA SER A 88 -2.70 -1.67 18.04
C SER A 88 -3.53 -2.81 17.40
N VAL A 89 -4.80 -2.55 17.06
CA VAL A 89 -5.66 -3.52 16.37
C VAL A 89 -5.08 -3.89 14.99
N TYR A 90 -4.56 -2.91 14.26
CA TYR A 90 -3.92 -3.13 12.96
C TYR A 90 -2.66 -4.01 13.09
N MET A 91 -1.78 -3.72 14.05
CA MET A 91 -0.61 -4.57 14.34
C MET A 91 -1.05 -6.02 14.61
N GLY A 92 -2.08 -6.22 15.43
CA GLY A 92 -2.63 -7.53 15.76
C GLY A 92 -3.19 -8.28 14.56
N THR A 93 -4.09 -7.65 13.81
CA THR A 93 -4.71 -8.23 12.61
C THR A 93 -3.67 -8.51 11.52
N GLY A 94 -2.69 -7.62 11.37
CA GLY A 94 -1.55 -7.78 10.48
C GLY A 94 -0.66 -8.96 10.84
N ALA A 95 -0.38 -9.16 12.13
CA ALA A 95 0.36 -10.33 12.62
C ALA A 95 -0.36 -11.65 12.33
N ALA A 96 -1.70 -11.68 12.40
CA ALA A 96 -2.48 -12.87 12.04
C ALA A 96 -2.35 -13.21 10.55
N VAL A 97 -2.40 -12.20 9.67
CA VAL A 97 -2.18 -12.37 8.23
C VAL A 97 -0.74 -12.78 7.94
N ALA A 98 0.23 -12.19 8.61
CA ALA A 98 1.63 -12.57 8.51
C ALA A 98 1.82 -14.06 8.80
N LEU A 99 1.26 -14.53 9.92
CA LEU A 99 1.31 -15.92 10.32
C LEU A 99 0.63 -16.83 9.28
N ALA A 100 -0.57 -16.46 8.82
CA ALA A 100 -1.26 -17.21 7.78
C ALA A 100 -0.46 -17.25 6.46
N GLY A 101 0.20 -16.15 6.10
CA GLY A 101 1.10 -16.04 4.97
C GLY A 101 2.31 -16.96 5.08
N ILE A 102 2.97 -16.97 6.25
CA ILE A 102 4.10 -17.86 6.55
C ILE A 102 3.67 -19.34 6.50
N VAL A 103 2.50 -19.68 7.04
CA VAL A 103 1.96 -21.04 6.99
C VAL A 103 1.68 -21.47 5.54
N GLN A 104 1.07 -20.59 4.73
CA GLN A 104 0.81 -20.86 3.32
C GLN A 104 2.11 -21.00 2.51
N ALA A 105 3.08 -20.11 2.75
CA ALA A 105 4.43 -20.21 2.20
C ALA A 105 5.08 -21.56 2.54
N GLY A 106 5.08 -21.94 3.82
CA GLY A 106 5.65 -23.20 4.29
C GLY A 106 4.99 -24.42 3.66
N ARG A 107 3.66 -24.41 3.51
CA ARG A 107 2.92 -25.47 2.78
C ARG A 107 3.30 -25.52 1.31
N ALA A 108 3.42 -24.37 0.65
CA ALA A 108 3.81 -24.27 -0.75
C ALA A 108 5.24 -24.80 -0.98
N LEU A 109 6.18 -24.48 -0.09
CA LEU A 109 7.55 -25.00 -0.08
C LEU A 109 7.59 -26.52 0.13
N ARG A 110 6.77 -27.07 1.04
CA ARG A 110 6.67 -28.53 1.24
C ARG A 110 6.10 -29.25 0.01
N GLY A 111 5.07 -28.69 -0.62
CA GLY A 111 4.49 -29.25 -1.85
C GLY A 111 5.46 -29.24 -3.04
N TYR A 112 6.43 -28.31 -3.09
CA TYR A 112 7.50 -28.31 -4.08
C TYR A 112 8.43 -29.52 -3.94
N ARG A 113 8.85 -29.82 -2.71
CA ARG A 113 9.72 -30.98 -2.43
C ARG A 113 9.10 -32.30 -2.91
N GLN A 114 7.77 -32.39 -2.91
CA GLN A 114 7.02 -33.58 -3.35
C GLN A 114 6.86 -33.66 -4.88
N ARG A 115 6.91 -32.54 -5.61
CA ARG A 115 6.73 -32.49 -7.08
C ARG A 115 8.04 -32.35 -7.86
N LYS A 116 9.18 -32.63 -7.23
CA LYS A 116 10.53 -32.48 -7.82
C LYS A 116 10.82 -33.43 -9.00
N GLY A 117 9.80 -34.09 -9.57
CA GLY A 117 9.90 -35.14 -10.58
C GLY A 117 9.38 -34.78 -11.98
N GLU A 118 8.67 -33.66 -12.19
CA GLU A 118 8.09 -33.37 -13.51
C GLU A 118 8.47 -31.99 -14.04
N GLU A 119 9.02 -32.03 -15.26
CA GLU A 119 9.38 -30.94 -16.18
C GLU A 119 10.68 -30.17 -15.88
N GLY A 120 11.70 -30.48 -16.69
CA GLY A 120 12.93 -29.71 -16.76
C GLY A 120 12.66 -28.30 -17.27
N TYR A 121 13.14 -27.30 -16.52
CA TYR A 121 13.11 -25.88 -16.85
C TYR A 121 13.88 -25.61 -18.16
N ARG A 122 13.22 -25.74 -19.30
CA ARG A 122 13.79 -25.33 -20.59
C ARG A 122 13.50 -23.85 -20.79
N LEU A 123 14.55 -23.04 -20.70
CA LEU A 123 14.52 -21.64 -21.08
C LEU A 123 13.98 -21.51 -22.52
N PRO A 124 12.94 -20.68 -22.77
CA PRO A 124 12.43 -20.45 -24.11
C PRO A 124 13.54 -19.97 -25.05
N ARG A 125 13.71 -20.64 -26.20
CA ARG A 125 14.77 -20.28 -27.16
C ARG A 125 14.50 -18.89 -27.75
N GLY A 126 15.53 -18.03 -27.80
CA GLY A 126 15.48 -16.74 -28.51
C GLY A 126 15.04 -15.51 -27.70
N ARG A 127 14.73 -15.65 -26.41
CA ARG A 127 14.29 -14.54 -25.52
C ARG A 127 15.43 -13.60 -25.08
N GLY A 128 16.68 -14.05 -25.21
CA GLY A 128 17.87 -13.33 -24.71
C GLY A 128 18.07 -13.48 -23.20
N ASP A 129 17.67 -14.63 -22.64
CA ASP A 129 17.89 -14.97 -21.24
C ASP A 129 19.37 -15.00 -20.87
N PHE A 130 19.72 -14.41 -19.73
CA PHE A 130 21.03 -14.53 -19.12
C PHE A 130 21.11 -15.75 -18.21
N PRO A 131 22.30 -16.32 -17.97
CA PRO A 131 22.44 -17.47 -17.10
C PRO A 131 22.06 -17.11 -15.65
N ILE A 132 21.45 -18.07 -14.93
CA ILE A 132 20.92 -17.86 -13.57
C ILE A 132 22.01 -17.38 -12.61
N TRP A 133 23.25 -17.86 -12.75
CA TRP A 133 24.36 -17.41 -11.90
C TRP A 133 24.63 -15.90 -12.05
N LEU A 134 24.49 -15.35 -13.27
CA LEU A 134 24.67 -13.92 -13.50
C LEU A 134 23.53 -13.13 -12.86
N ALA A 135 22.31 -13.68 -12.87
CA ALA A 135 21.18 -13.09 -12.17
C ALA A 135 21.43 -13.00 -10.65
N ILE A 136 21.92 -14.10 -10.06
CA ILE A 136 22.26 -14.17 -8.63
C ILE A 136 23.42 -13.21 -8.31
N ALA A 137 24.44 -13.16 -9.15
CA ALA A 137 25.58 -12.26 -8.98
C ALA A 137 25.16 -10.79 -9.06
N LEU A 138 24.39 -10.40 -10.08
CA LEU A 138 23.85 -9.04 -10.21
C LEU A 138 22.96 -8.66 -9.03
N TYR A 139 22.14 -9.59 -8.56
CA TYR A 139 21.33 -9.39 -7.37
C TYR A 139 22.20 -9.17 -6.12
N ALA A 140 23.19 -10.03 -5.89
CA ALA A 140 24.09 -9.91 -4.75
C ALA A 140 24.89 -8.61 -4.79
N VAL A 141 25.37 -8.20 -5.97
CA VAL A 141 26.07 -6.92 -6.16
C VAL A 141 25.15 -5.74 -5.86
N ALA A 142 23.92 -5.73 -6.41
CA ALA A 142 22.96 -4.67 -6.17
C ALA A 142 22.55 -4.61 -4.69
N ALA A 143 22.22 -5.75 -4.08
CA ALA A 143 21.85 -5.86 -2.68
C ALA A 143 22.98 -5.37 -1.75
N SER A 144 24.22 -5.80 -2.01
CA SER A 144 25.40 -5.32 -1.29
C SER A 144 25.65 -3.83 -1.50
N ALA A 145 25.40 -3.29 -2.69
CA ALA A 145 25.51 -1.85 -2.94
C ALA A 145 24.46 -1.05 -2.15
N TYR A 146 23.22 -1.54 -2.03
CA TYR A 146 22.22 -0.93 -1.16
C TYR A 146 22.61 -0.98 0.32
N ILE A 147 23.17 -2.10 0.79
CA ILE A 147 23.68 -2.22 2.16
C ILE A 147 24.82 -1.22 2.37
N ALA A 148 25.80 -1.16 1.47
CA ALA A 148 26.92 -0.23 1.56
C ALA A 148 26.45 1.24 1.56
N LEU A 149 25.45 1.58 0.74
CA LEU A 149 24.84 2.91 0.73
C LEU A 149 24.14 3.21 2.07
N CYS A 150 23.41 2.26 2.64
CA CYS A 150 22.81 2.43 3.97
C CYS A 150 23.88 2.63 5.05
N MET A 151 24.95 1.83 5.04
CA MET A 151 26.06 1.98 5.99
C MET A 151 26.77 3.33 5.85
N TYR A 152 26.88 3.85 4.62
CA TYR A 152 27.43 5.18 4.37
C TYR A 152 26.52 6.30 4.88
N LEU A 153 25.20 6.14 4.77
CA LEU A 153 24.21 7.14 5.19
C LEU A 153 23.93 7.14 6.70
N LEU A 154 24.18 6.02 7.39
CA LEU A 154 23.92 5.82 8.83
C LEU A 154 25.16 6.04 9.70
N GLU A 155 26.16 6.77 9.18
CA GLU A 155 27.38 7.24 9.87
C GLU A 155 27.86 6.37 11.06
N ASP A 156 28.48 5.21 10.76
CA ASP A 156 29.20 4.30 11.67
C ASP A 156 28.39 3.54 12.76
N ASP A 157 27.06 3.45 12.64
CA ASP A 157 26.30 2.49 13.45
C ASP A 157 26.39 1.06 12.87
N LEU A 158 27.09 0.15 13.58
CA LEU A 158 27.18 -1.28 13.22
C LEU A 158 25.92 -2.08 13.58
N LEU A 159 25.05 -1.54 14.44
CA LEU A 159 23.83 -2.18 14.93
C LEU A 159 22.83 -2.60 13.82
N PRO A 160 22.60 -1.83 12.73
CA PRO A 160 21.64 -2.19 11.68
C PRO A 160 22.16 -3.23 10.68
N LEU A 161 23.47 -3.52 10.63
CA LEU A 161 24.07 -4.34 9.56
C LEU A 161 23.43 -5.74 9.49
N VAL A 162 23.20 -6.37 10.63
CA VAL A 162 22.58 -7.71 10.69
C VAL A 162 21.17 -7.68 10.10
N PHE A 163 20.38 -6.64 10.42
CA PHE A 163 19.03 -6.47 9.88
C PHE A 163 19.05 -6.17 8.39
N LEU A 164 19.97 -5.32 7.92
CA LEU A 164 20.13 -5.00 6.50
C LEU A 164 20.50 -6.24 5.69
N VAL A 165 21.44 -7.06 6.17
CA VAL A 165 21.82 -8.32 5.54
C VAL A 165 20.67 -9.33 5.56
N LEU A 166 19.95 -9.45 6.68
CA LEU A 166 18.78 -10.32 6.78
C LEU A 166 17.68 -9.90 5.81
N PHE A 167 17.40 -8.60 5.69
CA PHE A 167 16.43 -8.07 4.74
C PHE A 167 16.84 -8.30 3.29
N ALA A 168 18.08 -7.98 2.97
CA ALA A 168 18.61 -8.14 1.62
C ALA A 168 18.65 -9.61 1.19
N PHE A 169 19.30 -10.50 1.95
CA PHE A 169 19.64 -11.84 1.47
C PHE A 169 18.70 -12.95 1.93
N VAL A 170 17.88 -12.72 2.95
CA VAL A 170 16.98 -13.76 3.48
C VAL A 170 15.53 -13.38 3.23
N LEU A 171 15.09 -12.24 3.75
CA LEU A 171 13.67 -11.89 3.74
C LEU A 171 13.17 -11.51 2.36
N THR A 172 13.89 -10.66 1.64
CA THR A 172 13.52 -10.22 0.29
C THR A 172 13.38 -11.40 -0.69
N PRO A 173 14.37 -12.31 -0.82
CA PRO A 173 14.23 -13.49 -1.68
C PRO A 173 13.09 -14.42 -1.25
N LEU A 174 12.92 -14.64 0.06
CA LEU A 174 11.88 -15.52 0.60
C LEU A 174 10.48 -14.99 0.26
N ILE A 175 10.22 -13.71 0.56
CA ILE A 175 8.93 -13.06 0.26
C ILE A 175 8.70 -13.04 -1.25
N SER A 176 9.71 -12.68 -2.04
CA SER A 176 9.62 -12.64 -3.50
C SER A 176 9.28 -14.01 -4.11
N PHE A 177 9.87 -15.09 -3.59
CA PHE A 177 9.57 -16.45 -4.03
C PHE A 177 8.14 -16.87 -3.68
N VAL A 178 7.72 -16.62 -2.43
CA VAL A 178 6.36 -16.92 -1.97
C VAL A 178 5.35 -16.16 -2.83
N ASN A 179 5.57 -14.87 -3.06
CA ASN A 179 4.65 -14.03 -3.82
C ASN A 179 4.64 -14.38 -5.31
N ALA A 180 5.77 -14.70 -5.93
CA ALA A 180 5.79 -15.22 -7.31
C ALA A 180 4.91 -16.46 -7.46
N ARG A 181 4.96 -17.38 -6.48
CA ARG A 181 4.16 -18.60 -6.51
C ARG A 181 2.69 -18.36 -6.19
N MET A 182 2.40 -17.54 -5.19
CA MET A 182 1.02 -17.17 -4.84
C MET A 182 0.34 -16.47 -6.02
N LEU A 183 1.06 -15.61 -6.73
CA LEU A 183 0.59 -14.97 -7.94
C LEU A 183 0.32 -15.99 -9.05
N GLY A 184 1.20 -16.98 -9.25
CA GLY A 184 1.02 -18.04 -10.23
C GLY A 184 -0.11 -19.04 -9.91
N LEU A 185 -0.36 -19.34 -8.63
CA LEU A 185 -1.37 -20.33 -8.21
C LEU A 185 -2.75 -19.72 -7.93
N SER A 186 -2.79 -18.51 -7.39
CA SER A 186 -4.00 -17.88 -6.85
C SER A 186 -4.25 -16.47 -7.36
N GLY A 187 -3.31 -15.89 -8.12
CA GLY A 187 -3.41 -14.52 -8.62
C GLY A 187 -3.29 -13.45 -7.53
N GLN A 188 -2.86 -13.82 -6.32
CA GLN A 188 -2.74 -12.93 -5.16
C GLN A 188 -1.30 -12.88 -4.65
N THR A 189 -0.92 -11.78 -4.02
CA THR A 189 0.34 -11.63 -3.28
C THR A 189 0.05 -11.52 -1.79
N VAL A 190 1.03 -11.91 -0.97
CA VAL A 190 0.96 -11.81 0.49
C VAL A 190 2.00 -10.79 0.94
N GLY A 191 1.54 -9.74 1.61
CA GLY A 191 2.39 -8.78 2.30
C GLY A 191 2.39 -9.08 3.79
N ILE A 192 3.57 -9.07 4.41
CA ILE A 192 3.67 -9.03 5.87
C ILE A 192 3.67 -7.53 6.24
N PRO A 193 2.63 -7.04 6.93
CA PRO A 193 2.60 -5.65 7.34
C PRO A 193 3.66 -5.37 8.41
N MET A 194 4.19 -4.15 8.41
CA MET A 194 5.01 -3.58 9.50
C MET A 194 6.35 -4.28 9.77
N VAL A 195 6.88 -5.04 8.80
CA VAL A 195 8.17 -5.71 8.91
C VAL A 195 9.31 -4.72 9.16
N ARG A 196 9.30 -3.60 8.43
CA ARG A 196 10.37 -2.59 8.47
C ARG A 196 10.34 -1.86 9.79
N GLU A 197 9.17 -1.33 10.14
CA GLU A 197 8.88 -0.60 11.38
C GLU A 197 9.23 -1.47 12.60
N GLY A 198 8.78 -2.73 12.61
CA GLY A 198 9.08 -3.66 13.68
C GLY A 198 10.56 -3.98 13.81
N ALA A 199 11.29 -4.12 12.70
CA ALA A 199 12.73 -4.39 12.74
C ALA A 199 13.53 -3.21 13.30
N PHE A 200 13.17 -1.97 12.99
CA PHE A 200 13.83 -0.78 13.54
C PHE A 200 13.67 -0.67 15.05
N LEU A 201 12.46 -0.95 15.52
CA LEU A 201 12.16 -0.95 16.95
C LEU A 201 12.90 -2.07 17.67
N LEU A 202 12.93 -3.27 17.09
CA LEU A 202 13.63 -4.43 17.64
C LEU A 202 15.15 -4.33 17.54
N SER A 203 15.69 -3.56 16.58
CA SER A 203 17.13 -3.33 16.46
C SER A 203 17.66 -2.41 17.58
N GLY A 204 16.77 -1.77 18.34
CA GLY A 204 17.15 -0.85 19.42
C GLY A 204 17.82 0.42 18.90
N TYR A 205 17.62 0.75 17.62
CA TYR A 205 18.26 1.88 16.97
C TYR A 205 17.71 3.20 17.52
N GLN A 206 18.59 4.13 17.87
CA GLN A 206 18.23 5.47 18.34
C GLN A 206 18.65 6.49 17.29
N GLY A 207 17.69 7.12 16.63
CA GLY A 207 17.92 8.03 15.52
C GLY A 207 16.78 8.05 14.51
N VAL A 208 16.71 9.12 13.71
CA VAL A 208 15.67 9.34 12.69
C VAL A 208 16.15 8.93 11.29
N ASP A 209 17.44 9.00 11.06
CA ASP A 209 18.14 8.66 9.83
C ASP A 209 17.84 7.25 9.30
N ILE A 210 17.66 6.25 10.17
CA ILE A 210 17.23 4.89 9.76
C ILE A 210 15.91 4.89 8.98
N TRP A 211 15.02 5.83 9.26
CA TRP A 211 13.74 5.95 8.57
C TRP A 211 13.83 6.57 7.18
N PHE A 212 14.92 7.29 6.91
CA PHE A 212 15.22 7.87 5.60
C PHE A 212 16.17 7.00 4.76
N ALA A 213 16.78 5.98 5.37
CA ALA A 213 17.70 5.08 4.69
C ALA A 213 17.00 4.18 3.64
N PRO A 214 17.61 3.97 2.45
CA PRO A 214 17.05 3.16 1.38
C PRO A 214 17.24 1.65 1.64
N ILE A 215 16.45 1.10 2.55
CA ILE A 215 16.62 -0.30 3.00
C ILE A 215 16.33 -1.31 1.90
N PRO A 216 17.16 -2.37 1.77
CA PRO A 216 17.00 -3.43 0.78
C PRO A 216 15.85 -4.39 1.14
N TYR A 217 14.63 -3.86 1.20
CA TYR A 217 13.38 -4.59 1.43
C TYR A 217 12.39 -4.32 0.29
N ALA A 218 12.28 -5.27 -0.64
CA ALA A 218 11.41 -5.14 -1.80
C ALA A 218 10.80 -6.50 -2.19
N ASP A 219 9.55 -6.51 -2.66
CA ASP A 219 8.94 -7.71 -3.25
C ASP A 219 9.18 -7.72 -4.77
N HIS A 220 9.93 -8.71 -5.23
CA HIS A 220 10.21 -8.94 -6.65
C HIS A 220 9.34 -10.03 -7.28
N GLY A 221 8.34 -10.57 -6.56
CA GLY A 221 7.48 -11.66 -7.04
C GLY A 221 6.73 -11.32 -8.33
N ARG A 222 6.27 -10.07 -8.49
CA ARG A 222 5.63 -9.61 -9.73
C ARG A 222 6.56 -9.60 -10.94
N ARG A 223 7.89 -9.50 -10.74
CA ARG A 223 8.86 -9.56 -11.84
C ARG A 223 8.90 -10.94 -12.49
N ALA A 224 8.57 -12.00 -11.75
CA ALA A 224 8.41 -13.33 -12.32
C ALA A 224 7.21 -13.40 -13.29
N GLN A 225 6.09 -12.73 -12.96
CA GLN A 225 4.95 -12.59 -13.88
C GLN A 225 5.36 -11.78 -15.13
N MET A 226 6.11 -10.70 -14.96
CA MET A 226 6.62 -9.91 -16.08
C MET A 226 7.44 -10.77 -17.05
N PHE A 227 8.25 -11.72 -16.57
CA PHE A 227 8.97 -12.65 -17.46
C PHE A 227 8.03 -13.53 -18.30
N ARG A 228 6.86 -13.89 -17.78
CA ARG A 228 5.82 -14.60 -18.54
C ARG A 228 5.14 -13.68 -19.55
N GLU A 229 4.87 -12.43 -19.18
CA GLU A 229 4.33 -11.43 -20.11
C GLU A 229 5.28 -11.17 -21.29
N VAL A 230 6.58 -11.09 -21.02
CA VAL A 230 7.64 -10.96 -22.03
C VAL A 230 7.65 -12.15 -22.99
N GLU A 231 7.51 -13.36 -22.45
CA GLU A 231 7.41 -14.58 -23.25
C GLU A 231 6.16 -14.57 -24.15
N LEU A 232 4.99 -14.22 -23.59
CA LEU A 232 3.72 -14.20 -24.33
C LEU A 232 3.66 -13.11 -25.41
N THR A 233 4.35 -11.99 -25.19
CA THR A 233 4.41 -10.87 -26.14
C THR A 233 5.53 -11.04 -27.18
N GLY A 234 6.39 -12.05 -27.04
CA GLY A 234 7.55 -12.22 -27.91
C GLY A 234 8.59 -11.10 -27.79
N THR A 235 8.58 -10.33 -26.70
CA THR A 235 9.52 -9.24 -26.48
C THR A 235 10.87 -9.78 -26.01
N ARG A 236 11.97 -9.10 -26.37
CA ARG A 236 13.33 -9.47 -25.96
C ARG A 236 13.70 -8.73 -24.68
N PHE A 237 14.40 -9.38 -23.75
CA PHE A 237 14.90 -8.72 -22.54
C PHE A 237 15.80 -7.53 -22.83
N THR A 238 16.60 -7.61 -23.88
CA THR A 238 17.47 -6.50 -24.31
C THR A 238 16.67 -5.28 -24.76
N SER A 239 15.49 -5.46 -25.36
CA SER A 239 14.61 -4.33 -25.71
C SER A 239 14.05 -3.64 -24.47
N ILE A 240 13.71 -4.42 -23.44
CA ILE A 240 13.22 -3.88 -22.16
C ILE A 240 14.34 -3.13 -21.44
N ALA A 241 15.54 -3.71 -21.38
CA ALA A 241 16.70 -3.05 -20.79
C ALA A 241 17.04 -1.74 -21.52
N LYS A 242 16.98 -1.72 -22.86
CA LYS A 242 17.16 -0.49 -23.66
C LYS A 242 16.06 0.54 -23.38
N ALA A 243 14.82 0.10 -23.23
CA ALA A 243 13.70 0.99 -22.90
C ALA A 243 13.90 1.64 -21.52
N GLU A 244 14.23 0.85 -20.49
CA GLU A 244 14.53 1.36 -19.14
C GLU A 244 15.73 2.34 -19.15
N LEU A 245 16.79 1.99 -19.88
CA LEU A 245 17.98 2.84 -20.02
C LEU A 245 17.69 4.17 -20.74
N LEU A 246 16.72 4.19 -21.67
CA LEU A 246 16.28 5.40 -22.35
C LEU A 246 15.31 6.23 -21.49
N ILE A 247 14.39 5.57 -20.78
CA ILE A 247 13.38 6.22 -19.94
C ILE A 247 14.04 6.92 -18.75
N LEU A 248 15.05 6.31 -18.12
CA LEU A 248 15.70 6.87 -16.94
C LEU A 248 16.25 8.30 -17.14
N PRO A 249 17.12 8.59 -18.13
CA PRO A 249 17.64 9.94 -18.33
C PRO A 249 16.54 10.93 -18.74
N ILE A 250 15.61 10.51 -19.60
CA ILE A 250 14.50 11.38 -20.04
C ILE A 250 13.63 11.77 -18.84
N SER A 251 13.21 10.79 -18.04
CA SER A 251 12.37 11.02 -16.86
C SER A 251 13.07 11.87 -15.80
N LEU A 252 14.38 11.71 -15.63
CA LEU A 252 15.18 12.48 -14.68
C LEU A 252 15.32 13.93 -15.14
N VAL A 253 15.68 14.18 -16.42
CA VAL A 253 15.78 15.54 -16.98
C VAL A 253 14.42 16.24 -16.97
N CYS A 254 13.38 15.60 -17.51
CA CYS A 254 12.03 16.16 -17.51
C CYS A 254 11.50 16.37 -16.08
N GLY A 255 11.78 15.44 -15.17
CA GLY A 255 11.41 15.54 -13.76
C GLY A 255 12.04 16.73 -13.07
N PHE A 256 13.35 16.96 -13.24
CA PHE A 256 14.03 18.13 -12.70
C PHE A 256 13.53 19.45 -13.28
N LEU A 257 13.28 19.50 -14.60
CA LEU A 257 12.69 20.67 -15.24
C LEU A 257 11.30 20.98 -14.67
N PHE A 258 10.45 19.97 -14.55
CA PHE A 258 9.09 20.11 -14.03
C PHE A 258 9.08 20.54 -12.57
N TRP A 259 9.91 19.92 -11.72
CA TRP A 259 10.06 20.32 -10.32
C TRP A 259 10.57 21.76 -10.19
N SER A 260 11.57 22.15 -10.98
CA SER A 260 12.10 23.52 -10.98
C SER A 260 11.03 24.56 -11.32
N LEU A 261 10.14 24.26 -12.27
CA LEU A 261 9.01 25.14 -12.61
C LEU A 261 8.00 25.24 -11.46
N ILE A 262 7.62 24.10 -10.87
CA ILE A 262 6.67 24.07 -9.75
C ILE A 262 7.16 24.91 -8.58
N TRP A 263 8.43 24.75 -8.18
CA TRP A 263 9.01 25.51 -7.07
C TRP A 263 9.10 27.03 -7.34
N LYS A 264 9.12 27.46 -8.60
CA LYS A 264 9.18 28.88 -8.98
C LYS A 264 7.80 29.54 -9.12
N MET A 265 6.72 28.77 -9.25
CA MET A 265 5.39 29.34 -9.48
C MET A 265 4.82 30.04 -8.24
N THR A 266 4.71 29.29 -7.14
CA THR A 266 4.10 29.73 -5.89
C THR A 266 4.71 28.92 -4.73
N PRO A 267 4.77 29.49 -3.51
CA PRO A 267 5.18 28.73 -2.34
C PRO A 267 4.33 27.47 -2.14
N ILE A 268 4.97 26.39 -1.71
CA ILE A 268 4.32 25.14 -1.31
C ILE A 268 4.52 25.00 0.21
N PRO A 269 3.47 24.77 1.02
CA PRO A 269 2.05 24.64 0.65
C PRO A 269 1.35 25.99 0.42
N SER A 270 0.34 26.03 -0.46
CA SER A 270 -0.52 27.19 -0.69
C SER A 270 -1.88 26.75 -1.27
N LEU A 271 -2.85 27.68 -1.36
CA LEU A 271 -4.16 27.44 -1.99
C LEU A 271 -4.08 27.00 -3.46
N ALA A 272 -2.96 27.27 -4.13
CA ALA A 272 -2.69 26.79 -5.49
C ALA A 272 -2.42 25.26 -5.52
N PHE A 273 -2.06 24.66 -4.38
CA PHE A 273 -1.80 23.24 -4.21
C PHE A 273 -2.66 22.63 -3.08
N PRO A 274 -3.98 22.47 -3.28
CA PRO A 274 -4.90 22.01 -2.23
C PRO A 274 -4.53 20.64 -1.62
N TYR A 275 -3.99 19.73 -2.44
CA TYR A 275 -3.53 18.43 -1.95
C TYR A 275 -2.36 18.59 -0.98
N ALA A 276 -1.35 19.38 -1.32
CA ALA A 276 -0.21 19.61 -0.43
C ALA A 276 -0.65 20.29 0.87
N GLN A 277 -1.52 21.31 0.78
CA GLN A 277 -2.04 22.03 1.94
C GLN A 277 -2.77 21.14 2.93
N ASN A 278 -3.63 20.22 2.45
CA ASN A 278 -4.45 19.39 3.33
C ASN A 278 -3.72 18.11 3.79
N TYR A 279 -2.95 17.47 2.91
CA TYR A 279 -2.37 16.15 3.19
C TYR A 279 -0.95 16.16 3.71
N TRP A 280 -0.11 17.11 3.31
CA TRP A 280 1.31 17.03 3.71
C TRP A 280 1.46 17.16 5.22
N HIS A 281 0.64 17.99 5.86
CA HIS A 281 0.63 18.09 7.32
C HIS A 281 0.27 16.74 7.96
N LEU A 282 -0.78 16.07 7.49
CA LEU A 282 -1.18 14.75 7.99
C LEU A 282 -0.10 13.69 7.76
N ILE A 283 0.44 13.63 6.54
CA ILE A 283 1.48 12.67 6.17
C ILE A 283 2.70 12.89 7.06
N ALA A 284 3.09 14.15 7.27
CA ALA A 284 4.17 14.53 8.17
C ALA A 284 3.85 14.08 9.61
N LEU A 285 2.67 14.34 10.16
CA LEU A 285 2.28 13.88 11.51
C LEU A 285 2.37 12.36 11.66
N LYS A 286 1.83 11.60 10.70
CA LYS A 286 1.90 10.14 10.70
C LYS A 286 3.34 9.63 10.61
N GLN A 287 4.18 10.31 9.84
CA GLN A 287 5.59 9.97 9.68
C GLN A 287 6.40 10.32 10.94
N PHE A 288 6.16 11.50 11.54
CA PHE A 288 6.79 11.92 12.79
C PHE A 288 6.41 11.02 13.98
N MET A 289 5.18 10.49 14.01
CA MET A 289 4.79 9.49 15.00
C MET A 289 5.76 8.29 14.97
N TRP A 290 6.04 7.73 13.79
CA TRP A 290 6.98 6.61 13.66
C TRP A 290 8.40 6.98 14.09
N PHE A 291 8.85 8.17 13.69
CA PHE A 291 10.18 8.68 14.04
C PHE A 291 10.35 8.86 15.55
N SER A 292 9.29 9.31 16.22
CA SER A 292 9.33 9.56 17.66
C SER A 292 9.61 8.29 18.48
N PHE A 293 9.35 7.09 17.96
CA PHE A 293 9.65 5.85 18.67
C PHE A 293 11.16 5.53 18.76
N THR A 294 11.99 6.15 17.92
CA THR A 294 13.45 5.94 17.90
C THR A 294 14.23 7.17 18.36
N ILE A 295 13.56 8.24 18.81
CA ILE A 295 14.19 9.45 19.34
C ILE A 295 14.18 9.41 20.86
N GLU A 296 15.29 9.81 21.50
CA GLU A 296 15.36 9.99 22.95
C GLU A 296 14.34 11.04 23.43
N GLY A 297 13.43 10.64 24.33
CA GLY A 297 12.35 11.49 24.83
C GLY A 297 11.13 11.62 23.89
N GLY A 298 11.08 10.82 22.82
CA GLY A 298 9.89 10.66 21.99
C GLY A 298 8.84 9.74 22.62
N LEU A 299 7.81 9.37 21.84
CA LEU A 299 6.74 8.50 22.33
C LEU A 299 7.30 7.11 22.68
N GLU A 300 6.91 6.57 23.83
CA GLU A 300 7.24 5.18 24.10
C GLU A 300 6.36 4.24 23.27
N PHE A 301 6.96 3.19 22.71
CA PHE A 301 6.20 2.17 21.99
C PHE A 301 5.05 1.58 22.83
N ARG A 302 5.21 1.50 24.16
CA ARG A 302 4.18 0.99 25.09
C ARG A 302 3.01 1.95 25.31
N GLU A 303 3.21 3.25 25.13
CA GLU A 303 2.14 4.26 25.28
C GLU A 303 1.16 4.23 24.11
N VAL A 304 1.64 3.84 22.92
CA VAL A 304 0.83 3.81 21.70
C VAL A 304 0.41 2.38 21.33
N VAL A 305 1.23 1.37 21.68
CA VAL A 305 0.92 -0.04 21.43
C VAL A 305 0.43 -0.72 22.69
N GLN A 306 -0.89 -0.83 22.78
CA GLN A 306 -1.59 -1.50 23.86
C GLN A 306 -1.75 -2.98 23.53
N LEU A 307 -1.01 -3.83 24.24
CA LEU A 307 -1.00 -5.28 24.03
C LEU A 307 -2.40 -5.95 24.03
N PRO A 308 -3.38 -5.55 24.87
CA PRO A 308 -4.72 -6.13 24.81
C PRO A 308 -5.41 -5.94 23.44
N TRP A 309 -5.26 -4.76 22.83
CA TRP A 309 -5.82 -4.47 21.51
C TRP A 309 -5.09 -5.20 20.38
N VAL A 310 -3.77 -5.37 20.52
CA VAL A 310 -2.98 -6.21 19.60
C VAL A 310 -3.45 -7.66 19.66
N LEU A 311 -3.57 -8.24 20.85
CA LEU A 311 -4.03 -9.61 21.03
C LEU A 311 -5.48 -9.79 20.58
N GLY A 312 -6.35 -8.82 20.87
CA GLY A 312 -7.74 -8.81 20.41
C GLY A 312 -7.84 -8.76 18.89
N GLY A 313 -7.08 -7.88 18.23
CA GLY A 313 -6.99 -7.80 16.78
C GLY A 313 -6.45 -9.09 16.15
N PHE A 314 -5.40 -9.67 16.73
CA PHE A 314 -4.85 -10.95 16.29
C PHE A 314 -5.87 -12.07 16.41
N ALA A 315 -6.52 -12.21 17.58
CA ALA A 315 -7.51 -13.24 17.83
C ALA A 315 -8.71 -13.12 16.88
N LEU A 316 -9.20 -11.90 16.66
CA LEU A 316 -10.31 -11.63 15.75
C LEU A 316 -9.96 -12.02 14.30
N ALA A 317 -8.79 -11.59 13.80
CA ALA A 317 -8.36 -11.93 12.45
C ALA A 317 -8.05 -13.43 12.30
N ALA A 318 -7.38 -14.04 13.28
CA ALA A 318 -7.07 -15.47 13.26
C ALA A 318 -8.35 -16.32 13.31
N ALA A 319 -9.31 -15.98 14.19
CA ALA A 319 -10.60 -16.65 14.26
C ALA A 319 -11.38 -16.49 12.95
N ALA A 320 -11.41 -15.29 12.36
CA ALA A 320 -12.05 -15.05 11.07
C ALA A 320 -11.39 -15.89 9.95
N LEU A 321 -10.05 -15.96 9.91
CA LEU A 321 -9.33 -16.79 8.95
C LEU A 321 -9.65 -18.27 9.12
N LEU A 322 -9.61 -18.79 10.36
CA LEU A 322 -9.86 -20.20 10.65
C LEU A 322 -11.30 -20.60 10.35
N THR A 323 -12.27 -19.78 10.75
CA THR A 323 -13.70 -20.03 10.49
C THR A 323 -14.01 -20.00 9.00
N LEU A 324 -13.55 -19.00 8.27
CA LEU A 324 -13.79 -18.92 6.83
C LEU A 324 -13.07 -20.04 6.07
N THR A 325 -11.85 -20.39 6.47
CA THR A 325 -11.13 -21.53 5.88
C THR A 325 -11.86 -22.85 6.16
N GLY A 326 -12.33 -23.06 7.39
CA GLY A 326 -13.07 -24.28 7.77
C GLY A 326 -14.42 -24.42 7.05
N LEU A 327 -15.09 -23.30 6.77
CA LEU A 327 -16.34 -23.26 6.02
C LEU A 327 -16.16 -23.25 4.49
N GLY A 328 -14.92 -23.26 4.00
CA GLY A 328 -14.62 -23.15 2.56
C GLY A 328 -15.01 -21.81 1.95
N LEU A 329 -15.16 -20.77 2.76
CA LEU A 329 -15.53 -19.42 2.34
C LEU A 329 -14.29 -18.64 1.85
N PRO A 330 -14.47 -17.64 0.99
CA PRO A 330 -13.36 -16.91 0.38
C PRO A 330 -12.57 -16.10 1.43
N VAL A 331 -11.33 -16.53 1.68
CA VAL A 331 -10.37 -15.88 2.61
C VAL A 331 -10.08 -14.44 2.21
N SER A 332 -10.31 -14.08 0.95
CA SER A 332 -10.21 -12.70 0.44
C SER A 332 -11.10 -11.70 1.19
N LEU A 333 -12.15 -12.16 1.88
CA LEU A 333 -12.95 -11.34 2.78
C LEU A 333 -12.11 -10.81 3.96
N VAL A 334 -11.26 -11.64 4.57
CA VAL A 334 -10.43 -11.21 5.71
C VAL A 334 -9.35 -10.23 5.25
N TYR A 335 -8.73 -10.50 4.11
CA TYR A 335 -7.75 -9.56 3.52
C TYR A 335 -8.40 -8.22 3.19
N GLY A 336 -9.63 -8.23 2.66
CA GLY A 336 -10.43 -7.03 2.46
C GLY A 336 -10.73 -6.29 3.76
N PHE A 337 -11.15 -7.02 4.80
CA PHE A 337 -11.44 -6.46 6.11
C PHE A 337 -10.23 -5.76 6.73
N ILE A 338 -9.06 -6.38 6.68
CA ILE A 338 -7.82 -5.79 7.19
C ILE A 338 -7.43 -4.55 6.40
N ARG A 339 -7.55 -4.60 5.06
CA ARG A 339 -7.37 -3.41 4.21
C ARG A 339 -8.31 -2.28 4.61
N GLY A 340 -9.56 -2.61 4.92
CA GLY A 340 -10.57 -1.64 5.34
C GLY A 340 -10.27 -0.98 6.68
N LEU A 341 -9.74 -1.75 7.65
CA LEU A 341 -9.39 -1.24 8.98
C LEU A 341 -8.31 -0.13 8.96
N GLN A 342 -7.43 -0.17 7.97
CA GLN A 342 -6.38 0.83 7.81
C GLN A 342 -6.79 2.02 6.94
N SER A 343 -7.88 1.86 6.21
CA SER A 343 -8.29 2.82 5.21
C SER A 343 -9.28 3.80 5.80
N LEU A 344 -9.18 5.01 5.31
CA LEU A 344 -10.16 6.04 5.53
C LEU A 344 -11.53 5.61 4.97
N PRO A 345 -12.62 5.73 5.76
CA PRO A 345 -13.95 5.26 5.37
C PRO A 345 -14.49 5.81 4.03
N HIS A 346 -14.05 7.01 3.67
CA HIS A 346 -14.49 7.75 2.48
C HIS A 346 -14.13 7.06 1.17
N LEU A 347 -13.11 6.20 1.16
CA LEU A 347 -12.60 5.55 -0.06
C LEU A 347 -13.38 4.29 -0.43
N LEU A 348 -13.94 3.56 0.54
CA LEU A 348 -14.52 2.24 0.27
C LEU A 348 -16.03 2.27 0.02
N ILE A 349 -16.74 3.34 0.41
CA ILE A 349 -18.17 3.47 0.11
C ILE A 349 -18.39 3.51 -1.41
N PRO A 350 -17.71 4.37 -2.19
CA PRO A 350 -17.84 4.36 -3.64
C PRO A 350 -17.36 3.03 -4.27
N GLU A 351 -16.33 2.39 -3.70
CA GLU A 351 -15.84 1.09 -4.15
C GLU A 351 -16.90 -0.01 -3.98
N MET A 352 -17.61 -0.03 -2.85
CA MET A 352 -18.72 -0.96 -2.61
C MET A 352 -19.89 -0.71 -3.58
N VAL A 353 -20.23 0.55 -3.84
CA VAL A 353 -21.23 0.91 -4.85
C VAL A 353 -20.82 0.36 -6.21
N GLY A 354 -19.55 0.55 -6.60
CA GLY A 354 -18.96 -0.04 -7.79
C GLY A 354 -19.10 -1.56 -7.82
N ALA A 355 -18.65 -2.25 -6.78
CA ALA A 355 -18.71 -3.71 -6.71
C ALA A 355 -20.15 -4.26 -6.81
N CYS A 356 -21.12 -3.60 -6.18
CA CYS A 356 -22.53 -3.96 -6.27
C CYS A 356 -23.10 -3.73 -7.67
N LEU A 357 -22.84 -2.57 -8.28
CA LEU A 357 -23.26 -2.29 -9.65
C LEU A 357 -22.62 -3.27 -10.64
N GLY A 358 -21.32 -3.53 -10.51
CA GLY A 358 -20.59 -4.48 -11.34
C GLY A 358 -21.19 -5.88 -11.27
N ARG A 359 -21.40 -6.41 -10.05
CA ARG A 359 -21.87 -7.78 -9.83
C ARG A 359 -23.36 -7.97 -10.09
N TYR A 360 -24.22 -7.06 -9.64
CA TYR A 360 -25.67 -7.26 -9.70
C TYR A 360 -26.33 -6.64 -10.92
N TYR A 361 -25.77 -5.57 -11.49
CA TYR A 361 -26.34 -4.93 -12.68
C TYR A 361 -25.54 -5.29 -13.93
N CYS A 362 -24.23 -5.05 -13.95
CA CYS A 362 -23.43 -5.19 -15.16
C CYS A 362 -23.21 -6.65 -15.57
N GLU A 363 -22.85 -7.54 -14.62
CA GLU A 363 -22.70 -8.98 -14.91
C GLU A 363 -24.03 -9.60 -15.39
N ARG A 364 -25.19 -9.13 -14.87
CA ARG A 364 -26.51 -9.60 -15.31
C ARG A 364 -26.86 -9.09 -16.71
N ARG A 365 -26.53 -7.85 -17.04
CA ARG A 365 -26.87 -7.21 -18.31
C ARG A 365 -26.01 -7.67 -19.49
N TRP A 366 -24.69 -7.78 -19.29
CA TRP A 366 -23.73 -8.06 -20.38
C TRP A 366 -23.13 -9.47 -20.33
N GLY A 367 -23.42 -10.22 -19.28
CA GLY A 367 -22.86 -11.55 -19.05
C GLY A 367 -21.53 -11.50 -18.29
N ARG A 368 -21.34 -12.47 -17.40
CA ARG A 368 -20.25 -12.51 -16.42
C ARG A 368 -18.85 -12.46 -17.03
N GLU A 369 -18.59 -13.26 -18.06
CA GLU A 369 -17.26 -13.31 -18.69
C GLU A 369 -16.92 -12.04 -19.47
N ARG A 370 -17.87 -11.51 -20.24
CA ARG A 370 -17.69 -10.28 -21.01
C ARG A 370 -17.43 -9.09 -20.10
N TRP A 371 -18.25 -8.92 -19.06
CA TRP A 371 -18.08 -7.83 -18.11
C TRP A 371 -16.73 -7.88 -17.39
N ARG A 372 -16.30 -9.06 -16.92
CA ARG A 372 -15.01 -9.23 -16.24
C ARG A 372 -13.80 -8.91 -17.13
N ARG A 373 -13.92 -9.04 -18.45
CA ARG A 373 -12.88 -8.61 -19.40
C ARG A 373 -12.94 -7.11 -19.66
N TRP A 374 -14.13 -6.52 -19.71
CA TRP A 374 -14.32 -5.10 -19.99
C TRP A 374 -14.02 -4.19 -18.79
N ALA A 375 -14.35 -4.60 -17.57
CA ALA A 375 -14.15 -3.77 -16.38
C ALA A 375 -12.69 -3.29 -16.19
N PRO A 376 -11.66 -4.16 -16.30
CA PRO A 376 -10.27 -3.71 -16.25
C PRO A 376 -9.89 -2.75 -17.38
N ILE A 377 -10.42 -2.98 -18.60
CA ILE A 377 -10.17 -2.11 -19.75
C ILE A 377 -10.79 -0.73 -19.53
N LEU A 378 -12.00 -0.68 -18.98
CA LEU A 378 -12.70 0.56 -18.68
C LEU A 378 -11.97 1.36 -17.59
N LEU A 379 -11.52 0.69 -16.52
CA LEU A 379 -10.70 1.33 -15.48
C LEU A 379 -9.37 1.86 -16.06
N ALA A 380 -8.68 1.05 -16.88
CA ALA A 380 -7.43 1.46 -17.52
C ALA A 380 -7.63 2.65 -18.46
N GLY A 381 -8.70 2.64 -19.27
CA GLY A 381 -9.07 3.73 -20.15
C GLY A 381 -9.40 5.01 -19.40
N PHE A 382 -10.17 4.92 -18.31
CA PHE A 382 -10.47 6.05 -17.43
C PHE A 382 -9.20 6.61 -16.77
N ALA A 383 -8.34 5.75 -16.20
CA ALA A 383 -7.10 6.16 -15.56
C ALA A 383 -6.14 6.84 -16.56
N CYS A 384 -6.02 6.29 -17.78
CA CYS A 384 -5.25 6.90 -18.85
C CYS A 384 -5.81 8.27 -19.26
N GLY A 385 -7.13 8.36 -19.46
CA GLY A 385 -7.81 9.61 -19.80
C GLY A 385 -7.65 10.68 -18.72
N ASN A 386 -7.84 10.30 -17.45
CA ASN A 386 -7.65 11.20 -16.32
C ASN A 386 -6.18 11.67 -16.22
N GLY A 387 -5.22 10.78 -16.45
CA GLY A 387 -3.80 11.12 -16.50
C GLY A 387 -3.47 12.11 -17.63
N LEU A 388 -3.95 11.84 -18.86
CA LEU A 388 -3.70 12.70 -20.01
C LEU A 388 -4.35 14.08 -19.87
N ILE A 389 -5.64 14.12 -19.49
CA ILE A 389 -6.35 15.39 -19.26
C ILE A 389 -5.74 16.13 -18.07
N GLY A 390 -5.36 15.42 -17.00
CA GLY A 390 -4.68 15.98 -15.85
C GLY A 390 -3.35 16.63 -16.24
N MET A 391 -2.50 15.92 -16.99
CA MET A 391 -1.23 16.46 -17.49
C MET A 391 -1.43 17.65 -18.43
N ALA A 392 -2.39 17.58 -19.35
CA ALA A 392 -2.70 18.69 -20.26
C ALA A 392 -3.21 19.92 -19.50
N SER A 393 -4.11 19.72 -18.53
CA SER A 393 -4.66 20.79 -17.70
C SER A 393 -3.57 21.44 -16.84
N VAL A 394 -2.72 20.64 -16.20
CA VAL A 394 -1.56 21.14 -15.47
C VAL A 394 -0.65 21.90 -16.43
N GLY A 395 -0.32 21.36 -17.60
CA GLY A 395 0.49 22.06 -18.60
C GLY A 395 -0.06 23.43 -19.00
N VAL A 396 -1.37 23.53 -19.26
CA VAL A 396 -2.05 24.80 -19.56
C VAL A 396 -1.97 25.76 -18.37
N VAL A 397 -2.20 25.28 -17.14
CA VAL A 397 -2.11 26.10 -15.92
C VAL A 397 -0.68 26.58 -15.70
N LEU A 398 0.32 25.72 -15.89
CA LEU A 398 1.74 26.09 -15.78
C LEU A 398 2.08 27.21 -16.77
N ILE A 399 1.72 27.06 -18.04
CA ILE A 399 1.96 28.07 -19.08
C ILE A 399 1.23 29.37 -18.73
N ALA A 400 -0.05 29.30 -18.37
CA ALA A 400 -0.85 30.47 -18.01
C ALA A 400 -0.27 31.21 -16.80
N ARG A 401 0.16 30.48 -15.77
CA ARG A 401 0.76 31.05 -14.56
C ARG A 401 2.16 31.60 -14.82
N SER A 402 2.97 30.96 -15.67
CA SER A 402 4.29 31.47 -16.05
C SER A 402 4.22 32.76 -16.88
N VAL A 403 3.15 32.94 -17.67
CA VAL A 403 2.92 34.17 -18.46
C VAL A 403 2.26 35.27 -17.61
N ALA A 404 1.40 34.90 -16.67
CA ALA A 404 0.64 35.84 -15.83
C ALA A 404 1.30 36.19 -14.49
N GLN A 405 2.62 35.98 -14.32
CA GLN A 405 3.35 36.57 -13.18
C GLN A 405 3.46 38.08 -13.38
N LEU A 406 2.39 38.82 -13.07
CA LEU A 406 2.48 40.25 -12.85
C LEU A 406 3.29 40.47 -11.56
N PRO A 407 4.34 41.32 -11.58
CA PRO A 407 5.31 41.45 -10.50
C PRO A 407 4.82 42.37 -9.36
N TYR A 408 3.55 42.26 -8.97
CA TYR A 408 2.96 43.02 -7.87
C TYR A 408 1.73 42.33 -7.28
#